data_AF-A0A2S9FK49-F1
#
_entry.id   AF-A0A2S9FK49-F1
#
_cell.length_a   1.000
_cell.length_b   1.000
_cell.length_c   1.000
_cell.angle_alpha   90.00
_cell.angle_beta   90.00
_cell.angle_gamma   90.00
#
_symmetry.space_group_name_H-M   'P 1'
#
loop_
_entity.id
_entity.type
_entity.pdbx_description
1 polymer ?
#
loop_
_entity_poly.entity_id
_entity_poly.type
_entity_poly.pdbx_seq_one_letter_code
_entity_poly.pdbx_strand_id
1 'polypeptide(L)'
;DEGRELVLKLIAKADVLIEGFRPGVTERLGLGPEDCAVINEKLIYARMTGWGQDGPRAQQAGHDINYISLNGALHAIGRAGERPVPPLNLVGDFGGGSMFLLVGVLSALWERERSGKGQVVDAAMVDGSSVLSMMMWAFRGMGMWSDERGVNMLDTGAPYYDTYTCADGRHVAVGA
;
A
#
# COMPACT_ATOMS: atom_id res chain seq x y z
N ASP A 1 1.81 -28.47 -15.90
CA ASP A 1 1.35 -29.46 -14.89
C ASP A 1 2.38 -29.66 -13.78
N GLU A 2 3.60 -30.12 -14.06
CA GLU A 2 4.64 -30.37 -13.04
C GLU A 2 4.95 -29.17 -12.12
N GLY A 3 5.12 -27.97 -12.69
CA GLY A 3 5.40 -26.75 -11.90
C GLY A 3 4.28 -26.38 -10.93
N ARG A 4 3.01 -26.53 -11.35
CA ARG A 4 1.84 -26.26 -10.49
C ARG A 4 1.81 -27.24 -9.32
N GLU A 5 2.01 -28.53 -9.58
CA GLU A 5 2.03 -29.56 -8.54
C GLU A 5 3.15 -29.32 -7.53
N LEU A 6 4.33 -28.90 -7.98
CA LEU A 6 5.44 -28.56 -7.09
C LEU A 6 5.10 -27.37 -6.19
N VAL A 7 4.48 -26.31 -6.73
CA VAL A 7 4.03 -25.16 -5.95
C VAL A 7 2.97 -25.56 -4.93
N LEU A 8 1.99 -26.39 -5.29
CA LEU A 8 0.98 -26.89 -4.34
C LEU A 8 1.60 -27.72 -3.21
N LYS A 9 2.63 -28.54 -3.51
CA LYS A 9 3.38 -29.28 -2.47
C LYS A 9 4.12 -28.34 -1.51
N LEU A 10 4.65 -27.22 -1.99
CA LEU A 10 5.25 -26.18 -1.13
C LEU A 10 4.19 -25.47 -0.28
N ILE A 11 3.06 -25.11 -0.88
CA ILE A 11 1.92 -24.45 -0.20
C ILE A 11 1.36 -25.34 0.92
N ALA A 12 1.33 -26.66 0.72
CA ALA A 12 0.89 -27.63 1.74
C ALA A 12 1.70 -27.58 3.05
N LYS A 13 2.89 -26.97 3.03
CA LYS A 13 3.80 -26.84 4.19
C LYS A 13 4.04 -25.38 4.59
N ALA A 14 3.52 -24.42 3.84
CA ALA A 14 3.75 -23.01 4.07
C ALA A 14 2.74 -22.42 5.07
N ASP A 15 3.17 -21.41 5.81
CA ASP A 15 2.28 -20.58 6.61
C ASP A 15 1.65 -19.45 5.80
N VAL A 16 2.42 -18.89 4.86
CA VAL A 16 2.04 -17.71 4.10
C VAL A 16 2.42 -17.92 2.63
N LEU A 17 1.51 -17.54 1.73
CA LEU A 17 1.79 -17.34 0.32
C LEU A 17 1.64 -15.86 0.00
N ILE A 18 2.60 -15.28 -0.72
CA ILE A 18 2.53 -13.90 -1.20
C ILE A 18 2.47 -13.92 -2.72
N GLU A 19 1.51 -13.19 -3.29
CA GLU A 19 1.42 -12.96 -4.73
C GLU A 19 1.05 -11.51 -5.02
N GLY A 20 1.59 -10.98 -6.12
CA GLY A 20 1.35 -9.61 -6.57
C GLY A 20 0.93 -9.52 -8.03
N PHE A 21 0.22 -10.54 -8.52
CA PHE A 21 -0.30 -10.55 -9.87
C PHE A 21 -1.61 -9.77 -9.96
N ARG A 22 -2.11 -9.55 -11.18
CA ARG A 22 -3.47 -9.01 -11.35
C ARG A 22 -4.50 -10.01 -10.80
N PRO A 23 -5.63 -9.54 -10.25
CA PRO A 23 -6.69 -10.41 -9.78
C PRO A 23 -7.12 -11.42 -10.87
N GLY A 24 -7.31 -12.68 -10.48
CA GLY A 24 -7.67 -13.77 -11.39
C GLY A 24 -6.49 -14.50 -12.05
N VAL A 25 -5.24 -14.01 -11.94
CA VAL A 25 -4.07 -14.71 -12.52
C VAL A 25 -3.83 -16.04 -11.82
N THR A 26 -3.78 -16.06 -10.49
CA THR A 26 -3.53 -17.29 -9.71
C THR A 26 -4.66 -18.29 -9.83
N GLU A 27 -5.90 -17.82 -9.96
CA GLU A 27 -7.09 -18.65 -10.22
C GLU A 27 -6.97 -19.36 -11.57
N ARG A 28 -6.54 -18.66 -12.63
CA ARG A 28 -6.28 -19.30 -13.94
C ARG A 28 -5.13 -20.31 -13.91
N LEU A 29 -4.18 -20.13 -13.00
CA LEU A 29 -3.09 -21.08 -12.77
C LEU A 29 -3.51 -22.26 -11.88
N GLY A 30 -4.72 -22.24 -11.32
CA GLY A 30 -5.18 -23.22 -10.34
C GLY A 30 -4.37 -23.20 -9.05
N LEU A 31 -3.91 -22.01 -8.69
CA LEU A 31 -3.21 -21.64 -7.47
C LEU A 31 -4.00 -20.56 -6.72
N GLY A 32 -5.31 -20.42 -6.99
CA GLY A 32 -6.14 -19.43 -6.33
C GLY A 32 -6.36 -19.76 -4.85
N PRO A 33 -6.95 -18.84 -4.08
CA PRO A 33 -7.24 -19.08 -2.66
C PRO A 33 -8.04 -20.35 -2.41
N GLU A 34 -9.06 -20.62 -3.23
CA GLU A 34 -9.90 -21.81 -3.11
C GLU A 34 -9.12 -23.11 -3.39
N ASP A 35 -8.30 -23.14 -4.45
CA ASP A 35 -7.43 -24.29 -4.75
C ASP A 35 -6.44 -24.56 -3.60
N CYS A 36 -5.86 -23.50 -3.04
CA CYS A 36 -4.88 -23.61 -1.96
C CYS A 36 -5.53 -24.05 -0.63
N ALA A 37 -6.75 -23.59 -0.35
CA ALA A 37 -7.48 -23.95 0.87
C ALA A 37 -7.81 -25.44 0.95
N VAL A 38 -8.04 -26.12 -0.19
CA VAL A 38 -8.21 -27.58 -0.24
C VAL A 38 -6.98 -28.32 0.27
N ILE A 39 -5.79 -27.76 0.05
CA ILE A 39 -4.50 -28.37 0.41
C ILE A 39 -4.04 -27.94 1.80
N ASN A 40 -4.31 -26.69 2.18
CA ASN A 40 -3.88 -26.08 3.44
C ASN A 40 -4.89 -25.03 3.91
N GLU A 41 -5.85 -25.43 4.74
CA GLU A 41 -6.85 -24.52 5.35
C GLU A 41 -6.24 -23.51 6.35
N LYS A 42 -4.96 -23.68 6.73
CA LYS A 42 -4.23 -22.80 7.65
C LYS A 42 -3.43 -21.72 6.93
N LEU A 43 -3.41 -21.72 5.60
CA LEU A 43 -2.61 -20.80 4.80
C LEU A 43 -3.11 -19.36 4.92
N ILE A 44 -2.20 -18.42 5.20
CA ILE A 44 -2.47 -17.00 4.97
C ILE A 44 -2.16 -16.69 3.50
N TYR A 45 -3.20 -16.43 2.71
CA TYR A 45 -3.07 -16.12 1.30
C TYR A 45 -3.02 -14.60 1.12
N ALA A 46 -1.84 -14.03 0.92
CA ALA A 46 -1.62 -12.60 0.89
C ALA A 46 -1.50 -12.07 -0.55
N ARG A 47 -2.45 -11.22 -0.96
CA ARG A 47 -2.55 -10.64 -2.29
C ARG A 47 -2.12 -9.16 -2.22
N MET A 48 -1.11 -8.79 -2.99
CA MET A 48 -0.55 -7.44 -3.01
C MET A 48 -0.83 -6.77 -4.36
N THR A 49 -1.79 -5.84 -4.40
CA THR A 49 -2.16 -5.15 -5.63
C THR A 49 -2.18 -3.64 -5.45
N GLY A 50 -2.21 -2.90 -6.55
CA GLY A 50 -2.41 -1.45 -6.50
C GLY A 50 -3.84 -1.04 -6.19
N TRP A 51 -4.81 -1.71 -6.85
CA TRP A 51 -6.21 -1.32 -6.89
C TRP A 51 -7.16 -2.18 -6.04
N GLY A 52 -6.69 -3.28 -5.44
CA GLY A 52 -7.52 -4.28 -4.78
C GLY A 52 -8.00 -5.39 -5.72
N GLN A 53 -8.66 -6.41 -5.15
CA GLN A 53 -9.21 -7.51 -5.95
C GLN A 53 -10.44 -7.12 -6.77
N ASP A 54 -11.22 -6.15 -6.29
CA ASP A 54 -12.53 -5.79 -6.83
C ASP A 54 -12.60 -4.34 -7.35
N GLY A 55 -13.69 -4.04 -8.05
CA GLY A 55 -14.00 -2.70 -8.52
C GLY A 55 -13.51 -2.39 -9.95
N PRO A 56 -13.87 -1.21 -10.48
CA PRO A 56 -13.72 -0.90 -11.90
C PRO A 56 -12.26 -0.79 -12.38
N ARG A 57 -11.31 -0.64 -11.46
CA ARG A 57 -9.87 -0.51 -11.76
C ARG A 57 -9.06 -1.77 -11.46
N ALA A 58 -9.64 -2.82 -10.86
CA ALA A 58 -8.91 -4.02 -10.42
C ALA A 58 -8.07 -4.68 -11.52
N GLN A 59 -8.52 -4.64 -12.77
CA GLN A 59 -7.81 -5.21 -13.93
C GLN A 59 -6.89 -4.21 -14.65
N GLN A 60 -6.92 -2.95 -14.27
CA GLN A 60 -6.15 -1.88 -14.90
C GLN A 60 -4.66 -1.96 -14.50
N ALA A 61 -3.76 -1.78 -15.47
CA ALA A 61 -2.34 -1.62 -15.17
C ALA A 61 -2.09 -0.32 -14.40
N GLY A 62 -1.06 -0.30 -13.56
CA GLY A 62 -0.62 0.88 -12.83
C GLY A 62 0.71 0.64 -12.14
N HIS A 63 1.27 1.72 -11.61
CA HIS A 63 2.41 1.75 -10.70
C HIS A 63 2.08 2.70 -9.55
N ASP A 64 2.95 2.76 -8.53
CA ASP A 64 2.85 3.62 -7.35
C ASP A 64 2.13 4.96 -7.60
N ILE A 65 2.69 5.76 -8.52
CA ILE A 65 2.18 7.11 -8.85
C ILE A 65 0.70 7.11 -9.25
N ASN A 66 0.21 6.06 -9.92
CA ASN A 66 -1.20 5.95 -10.31
C ASN A 66 -2.08 5.75 -9.08
N TYR A 67 -1.68 4.88 -8.17
CA TYR A 67 -2.48 4.52 -6.99
C TYR A 67 -2.62 5.74 -6.05
N ILE A 68 -1.50 6.41 -5.75
CA ILE A 68 -1.49 7.60 -4.90
C ILE A 68 -2.05 8.85 -5.59
N SER A 69 -2.16 8.86 -6.93
CA SER A 69 -2.85 9.95 -7.65
C SER A 69 -4.35 9.96 -7.41
N LEU A 70 -4.95 8.80 -7.13
CA LEU A 70 -6.40 8.66 -7.08
C LEU A 70 -6.99 9.01 -5.70
N ASN A 71 -6.20 8.90 -4.64
CA ASN A 71 -6.64 9.15 -3.26
C ASN A 71 -6.16 10.50 -2.70
N GLY A 72 -5.62 11.39 -3.55
CA GLY A 72 -5.20 12.74 -3.17
C GLY A 72 -3.81 12.84 -2.56
N ALA A 73 -3.17 11.73 -2.19
CA ALA A 73 -1.83 11.75 -1.59
C ALA A 73 -0.80 12.39 -2.53
N LEU A 74 -0.80 12.07 -3.83
CA LEU A 74 0.10 12.72 -4.79
C LEU A 74 -0.19 14.22 -4.92
N HIS A 75 -1.46 14.62 -4.94
CA HIS A 75 -1.84 16.02 -5.13
C HIS A 75 -1.25 16.94 -4.05
N ALA A 76 -1.13 16.43 -2.81
CA ALA A 76 -0.62 17.16 -1.66
C ALA A 76 0.91 17.34 -1.65
N ILE A 77 1.66 16.68 -2.53
CA ILE A 77 3.12 16.63 -2.46
C ILE A 77 3.75 17.53 -3.53
N GLY A 78 4.52 18.52 -3.09
CA GLY A 78 5.29 19.44 -3.92
C GLY A 78 5.11 20.90 -3.51
N ARG A 79 5.77 21.80 -4.25
CA ARG A 79 5.71 23.25 -3.99
C ARG A 79 4.40 23.86 -4.50
N ALA A 80 3.95 24.92 -3.81
CA ALA A 80 2.85 25.75 -4.28
C ALA A 80 3.17 26.35 -5.67
N GLY A 81 2.19 26.37 -6.57
CA GLY A 81 2.36 26.88 -7.93
C GLY A 81 3.07 25.93 -8.92
N GLU A 82 3.65 24.82 -8.45
CA GLU A 82 4.24 23.78 -9.31
C GLU A 82 3.31 22.57 -9.45
N ARG A 83 3.59 21.68 -10.41
CA ARG A 83 2.87 20.40 -10.51
C ARG A 83 3.25 19.46 -9.34
N PRO A 84 2.40 18.48 -8.97
CA PRO A 84 2.77 17.45 -8.01
C PRO A 84 4.09 16.75 -8.35
N VAL A 85 4.88 16.42 -7.32
CA VAL A 85 6.13 15.65 -7.46
C VAL A 85 5.96 14.28 -6.80
N PRO A 86 6.27 13.16 -7.49
CA PRO A 86 6.19 11.84 -6.89
C PRO A 86 7.19 11.71 -5.73
N PRO A 87 6.76 11.26 -4.54
CA PRO A 87 7.65 10.98 -3.40
C PRO A 87 8.39 9.65 -3.60
N LEU A 88 9.10 9.52 -4.73
CA LEU A 88 9.60 8.24 -5.24
C LEU A 88 8.42 7.24 -5.32
N ASN A 89 8.61 6.03 -4.80
CA ASN A 89 7.57 5.03 -4.57
C ASN A 89 7.41 4.69 -3.08
N LEU A 90 7.73 5.63 -2.19
CA LEU A 90 7.72 5.41 -0.74
C LEU A 90 6.31 5.29 -0.17
N VAL A 91 5.32 5.92 -0.81
CA VAL A 91 3.97 6.06 -0.27
C VAL A 91 3.04 4.93 -0.72
N GLY A 92 3.05 4.55 -2.00
CA GLY A 92 2.21 3.49 -2.53
C GLY A 92 2.81 2.10 -2.34
N ASP A 93 3.95 1.83 -2.99
CA ASP A 93 4.57 0.49 -3.00
C ASP A 93 4.97 0.03 -1.59
N PHE A 94 5.57 0.94 -0.82
CA PHE A 94 6.14 0.61 0.49
C PHE A 94 5.19 0.94 1.65
N GLY A 95 5.10 2.22 2.02
CA GLY A 95 4.37 2.67 3.22
C GLY A 95 2.89 2.27 3.21
N GLY A 96 2.23 2.41 2.07
CA GLY A 96 0.82 2.06 1.86
C GLY A 96 0.59 0.68 1.26
N GLY A 97 1.65 -0.04 0.88
CA GLY A 97 1.58 -1.32 0.18
C GLY A 97 2.16 -2.43 1.04
N SER A 98 3.45 -2.70 0.86
CA SER A 98 4.14 -3.81 1.54
C SER A 98 4.00 -3.75 3.06
N MET A 99 4.00 -2.56 3.67
CA MET A 99 3.82 -2.43 5.13
C MET A 99 2.42 -2.88 5.59
N PHE A 100 1.38 -2.60 4.81
CA PHE A 100 0.03 -3.06 5.10
C PHE A 100 -0.15 -4.55 4.83
N LEU A 101 0.51 -5.10 3.80
CA LEU A 101 0.57 -6.54 3.58
C LEU A 101 1.21 -7.26 4.78
N LEU A 102 2.33 -6.74 5.29
CA LEU A 102 3.01 -7.29 6.48
C LEU A 102 2.09 -7.25 7.71
N VAL A 103 1.44 -6.12 7.98
CA VAL A 103 0.48 -5.99 9.09
C VAL A 103 -0.68 -6.97 8.94
N GLY A 104 -1.24 -7.09 7.73
CA GLY A 104 -2.33 -8.02 7.44
C GLY A 104 -1.93 -9.48 7.65
N VAL A 105 -0.76 -9.89 7.13
CA VAL A 105 -0.21 -11.24 7.32
C VAL A 105 0.02 -11.54 8.79
N LEU A 106 0.70 -10.65 9.53
CA LEU A 106 1.00 -10.89 10.95
C LEU A 106 -0.28 -10.92 11.81
N SER A 107 -1.26 -10.08 11.49
CA SER A 107 -2.57 -10.09 12.15
C SER A 107 -3.34 -11.37 11.88
N ALA A 108 -3.28 -11.87 10.64
CA ALA A 108 -3.93 -13.13 10.26
C ALA A 108 -3.24 -14.35 10.90
N LEU A 109 -1.91 -14.32 11.03
CA LEU A 109 -1.17 -15.34 11.79
C LEU A 109 -1.56 -15.33 13.27
N TRP A 110 -1.71 -14.15 13.87
CA TRP A 110 -2.19 -14.03 15.25
C TRP A 110 -3.62 -14.52 15.43
N GLU A 111 -4.52 -14.21 14.49
CA GLU A 111 -5.90 -14.70 14.50
C GLU A 111 -5.95 -16.23 14.42
N ARG A 112 -5.12 -16.81 13.55
CA ARG A 112 -5.01 -18.26 13.33
C ARG A 112 -4.64 -19.05 14.59
N GLU A 113 -3.94 -18.46 15.56
CA GLU A 113 -3.66 -19.11 16.85
C GLU A 113 -4.95 -19.45 17.63
N ARG A 114 -6.03 -18.73 17.38
CA ARG A 114 -7.34 -18.94 18.04
C ARG A 114 -8.30 -19.73 17.17
N SER A 115 -8.40 -19.38 15.89
CA SER A 115 -9.34 -20.02 14.96
C SER A 115 -8.84 -21.35 14.43
N GLY A 116 -7.52 -21.55 14.42
CA GLY A 116 -6.85 -22.66 13.74
C GLY A 116 -6.93 -22.58 12.21
N LYS A 117 -7.43 -21.48 11.63
CA LYS A 117 -7.68 -21.32 10.19
C LYS A 117 -6.93 -20.13 9.60
N GLY A 118 -6.56 -20.25 8.33
CA GLY A 118 -6.03 -19.15 7.56
C GLY A 118 -7.14 -18.30 6.94
N GLN A 119 -6.73 -17.30 6.17
CA GLN A 119 -7.63 -16.37 5.48
C GLN A 119 -6.90 -15.65 4.34
N VAL A 120 -7.67 -14.97 3.49
CA VAL A 120 -7.12 -14.12 2.44
C VAL A 120 -6.87 -12.72 3.01
N VAL A 121 -5.67 -12.19 2.76
CA VAL A 121 -5.33 -10.79 3.01
C VAL A 121 -5.30 -10.09 1.66
N ASP A 122 -6.26 -9.20 1.40
CA ASP A 122 -6.21 -8.29 0.25
C ASP A 122 -5.59 -6.96 0.67
N ALA A 123 -4.36 -6.69 0.23
CA ALA A 123 -3.68 -5.44 0.47
C ALA A 123 -3.62 -4.62 -0.82
N ALA A 124 -4.43 -3.56 -0.87
CA ALA A 124 -4.45 -2.60 -1.96
C ALA A 124 -3.62 -1.35 -1.60
N MET A 125 -2.68 -0.96 -2.46
CA MET A 125 -1.86 0.25 -2.23
C MET A 125 -2.71 1.52 -2.12
N VAL A 126 -3.81 1.62 -2.88
CA VAL A 126 -4.74 2.76 -2.79
C VAL A 126 -5.38 2.88 -1.41
N ASP A 127 -5.67 1.76 -0.74
CA ASP A 127 -6.27 1.74 0.58
C ASP A 127 -5.22 2.01 1.66
N GLY A 128 -4.12 1.26 1.65
CA GLY A 128 -3.08 1.42 2.66
C GLY A 128 -2.42 2.79 2.62
N SER A 129 -2.21 3.39 1.44
CA SER A 129 -1.72 4.78 1.36
C SER A 129 -2.75 5.82 1.80
N SER A 130 -4.06 5.51 1.70
CA SER A 130 -5.11 6.35 2.29
C SER A 130 -5.09 6.30 3.82
N VAL A 131 -4.91 5.10 4.39
CA VAL A 131 -4.75 4.92 5.85
C VAL A 131 -3.45 5.55 6.34
N LEU A 132 -2.35 5.44 5.58
CA LEU A 132 -1.09 6.12 5.89
C LEU A 132 -1.27 7.65 5.93
N SER A 133 -2.18 8.18 5.12
CA SER A 133 -2.52 9.61 5.06
C SER A 133 -3.60 10.03 6.07
N MET A 134 -3.99 9.17 7.02
CA MET A 134 -5.11 9.40 7.94
C MET A 134 -4.99 10.69 8.76
N MET A 135 -3.77 11.11 9.13
CA MET A 135 -3.57 12.37 9.85
C MET A 135 -4.03 13.58 9.04
N MET A 136 -3.76 13.61 7.72
CA MET A 136 -4.21 14.69 6.84
C MET A 136 -5.72 14.65 6.66
N TRP A 137 -6.32 13.46 6.54
CA TRP A 137 -7.79 13.33 6.53
C TRP A 137 -8.43 13.89 7.80
N ALA A 138 -7.84 13.62 8.97
CA ALA A 138 -8.31 14.17 10.25
C ALA A 138 -8.14 15.70 10.32
N PHE A 139 -6.99 16.24 9.94
CA PHE A 139 -6.77 17.69 9.90
C PHE A 139 -7.73 18.40 8.95
N ARG A 140 -8.02 17.83 7.78
CA ARG A 140 -9.04 18.36 6.86
C ARG A 140 -10.41 18.41 7.53
N GLY A 141 -10.80 17.33 8.23
CA GLY A 141 -12.06 17.28 8.97
C GLY A 141 -12.19 18.34 10.08
N MET A 142 -11.06 18.77 10.65
CA MET A 142 -10.99 19.83 11.67
C MET A 142 -10.76 21.24 11.08
N GLY A 143 -10.67 21.38 9.75
CA GLY A 143 -10.34 22.66 9.10
C GLY A 143 -8.88 23.11 9.29
N MET A 144 -7.99 22.19 9.69
CA MET A 144 -6.56 22.43 9.91
C MET A 144 -5.70 22.06 8.69
N TRP A 145 -6.32 21.68 7.58
CA TRP A 145 -5.63 21.32 6.34
C TRP A 145 -6.44 21.79 5.13
N SER A 146 -5.75 22.40 4.17
CA SER A 146 -6.25 22.86 2.88
C SER A 146 -5.89 21.87 1.78
N ASP A 147 -6.77 21.75 0.77
CA ASP A 147 -6.49 20.97 -0.44
C ASP A 147 -5.53 21.69 -1.40
N GLU A 148 -5.23 22.97 -1.15
CA GLU A 148 -4.17 23.69 -1.84
C GLU A 148 -2.80 23.12 -1.40
N ARG A 149 -1.95 22.79 -2.37
CA ARG A 149 -0.63 22.19 -2.15
C ARG A 149 0.38 23.25 -1.74
N GLY A 150 1.20 22.95 -0.75
CA GLY A 150 2.34 23.79 -0.37
C GLY A 150 1.98 25.00 0.50
N VAL A 151 0.81 24.98 1.14
CA VAL A 151 0.32 26.08 1.98
C VAL A 151 0.02 25.64 3.42
N ASN A 152 0.18 24.36 3.73
CA ASN A 152 -0.10 23.77 5.03
C ASN A 152 1.17 23.71 5.90
N MET A 153 0.97 23.35 7.18
CA MET A 153 2.05 23.23 8.15
C MET A 153 3.11 22.19 7.77
N LEU A 154 2.71 21.07 7.15
CA LEU A 154 3.58 19.91 6.92
C LEU A 154 3.88 19.64 5.43
N ASP A 155 3.58 20.58 4.54
CA ASP A 155 3.75 20.41 3.08
C ASP A 155 4.55 21.54 2.42
N THR A 156 5.40 22.23 3.20
CA THR A 156 6.26 23.38 2.82
C THR A 156 5.64 24.78 2.93
N GLY A 157 4.39 24.91 3.38
CA GLY A 157 3.76 26.23 3.61
C GLY A 157 4.25 26.97 4.85
N ALA A 158 4.81 26.27 5.84
CA ALA A 158 5.29 26.85 7.09
C ALA A 158 6.81 27.11 7.07
N PRO A 159 7.28 28.35 7.33
CA PRO A 159 8.71 28.65 7.39
C PRO A 159 9.48 27.89 8.48
N TYR A 160 8.79 27.44 9.52
CA TYR A 160 9.37 26.68 10.62
C TYR A 160 9.32 25.15 10.39
N TYR A 161 8.83 24.70 9.22
CA TYR A 161 8.76 23.30 8.82
C TYR A 161 9.09 23.15 7.32
N ASP A 162 10.33 23.45 6.95
CA ASP A 162 10.82 23.37 5.57
C ASP A 162 12.35 23.27 5.51
N THR A 163 12.89 23.19 4.30
CA THR A 163 14.31 23.19 3.98
C THR A 163 14.78 24.56 3.50
N TYR A 164 16.02 24.92 3.86
CA TYR A 164 16.64 26.21 3.51
C TYR A 164 18.02 26.02 2.90
N THR A 165 18.35 26.83 1.90
CA THR A 165 19.67 26.83 1.26
C THR A 165 20.70 27.58 2.12
N CYS A 166 21.85 26.96 2.35
CA CYS A 166 22.98 27.52 3.09
C CYS A 166 23.96 28.24 2.15
N ALA A 167 24.94 28.94 2.74
CA ALA A 167 25.96 29.69 1.99
C ALA A 167 26.81 28.83 1.05
N ASP A 168 26.93 27.52 1.30
CA ASP A 168 27.65 26.56 0.47
C ASP A 168 26.76 25.89 -0.60
N GLY A 169 25.51 26.34 -0.75
CA GLY A 169 24.54 25.78 -1.69
C GLY A 169 23.92 24.45 -1.26
N ARG A 170 24.26 23.92 -0.08
CA ARG A 170 23.58 22.76 0.51
C ARG A 170 22.33 23.19 1.27
N HIS A 171 21.63 22.23 1.86
CA HIS A 171 20.34 22.45 2.50
C HIS A 171 20.37 21.98 3.95
N VAL A 172 19.62 22.67 4.81
CA VAL A 172 19.25 22.23 6.17
C VAL A 172 17.73 22.04 6.23
N ALA A 173 17.26 21.16 7.11
CA ALA A 173 15.84 20.99 7.42
C ALA A 173 15.52 21.63 8.78
N VAL A 174 14.44 22.41 8.85
CA VAL A 174 13.92 23.05 10.07
C VAL A 174 12.59 22.38 10.44
N GLY A 175 12.40 22.12 11.73
CA GLY A 175 11.16 21.64 12.32
C GLY A 175 11.06 22.11 13.77
N ALA A 176 10.63 23.35 13.98
CA ALA A 176 10.70 24.08 15.25
C ALA A 176 9.38 24.73 15.66
#